data_AF-A0A2N8MGA5-F1
#
_entry.id   AF-A0A2N8MGA5-F1
#
_cell.length_a   1.000
_cell.length_b   1.000
_cell.length_c   1.000
_cell.angle_alpha   90.00
_cell.angle_beta   90.00
_cell.angle_gamma   90.00
#
_symmetry.space_group_name_H-M   'P 1'
#
loop_
_entity.id
_entity.type
_entity.pdbx_description
1 polymer ?
#
loop_
_entity_poly.entity_id
_entity_poly.type
_entity_poly.pdbx_seq_one_letter_code
_entity_poly.pdbx_strand_id
1 'polypeptide(L)'
;MRESISKIGLAKGTMVMIGAFTAASLALPATANAAPAAGCSAFMNSAVSGGYKATLNCKGIGLSFIDGLGTTLTDASTEARALAQIALGGGDTCSAFVYATTPGGYKVTLTCVHSGLVSGVGTTLTDASRAARASI
;
A
#
# COMPACT_ATOMS: atom_id res chain seq x y z
N MET A 1 5.98 -64.43 17.35
CA MET A 1 4.55 -64.11 17.17
C MET A 1 4.52 -62.83 16.32
N ARG A 2 4.44 -62.82 14.97
CA ARG A 2 3.39 -63.34 14.05
C ARG A 2 2.01 -62.84 14.53
N GLU A 3 1.18 -62.05 13.82
CA GLU A 3 0.94 -61.72 12.40
C GLU A 3 0.20 -60.33 12.36
N SER A 4 0.33 -59.41 11.39
CA SER A 4 0.08 -59.40 9.94
C SER A 4 -1.41 -59.24 9.52
N ILE A 5 -1.64 -58.32 8.54
CA ILE A 5 -2.72 -58.31 7.52
C ILE A 5 -4.07 -57.67 7.97
N SER A 6 -4.45 -56.44 7.58
CA SER A 6 -4.79 -55.90 6.25
C SER A 6 -5.92 -56.63 5.51
N LYS A 7 -7.11 -56.02 5.38
CA LYS A 7 -8.07 -56.17 4.26
C LYS A 7 -9.29 -55.27 4.53
N ILE A 8 -9.60 -54.24 3.73
CA ILE A 8 -10.06 -54.27 2.33
C ILE A 8 -11.27 -55.22 2.24
N GLY A 9 -12.51 -54.82 2.00
CA GLY A 9 -13.11 -53.65 1.37
C GLY A 9 -14.42 -54.14 0.73
N LEU A 10 -15.35 -53.23 0.43
CA LEU A 10 -16.41 -53.45 -0.58
C LEU A 10 -16.88 -52.07 -1.03
N ALA A 11 -16.25 -51.50 -2.06
CA ALA A 11 -16.74 -51.41 -3.44
C ALA A 11 -18.03 -50.56 -3.54
N LYS A 12 -18.11 -49.49 -4.33
CA LYS A 12 -17.89 -49.47 -5.79
C LYS A 12 -17.96 -48.00 -6.24
N GLY A 13 -17.01 -47.52 -7.04
CA GLY A 13 -17.08 -46.15 -7.58
C GLY A 13 -15.76 -45.66 -8.15
N THR A 14 -15.35 -46.25 -9.26
CA THR A 14 -14.24 -45.80 -10.09
C THR A 14 -14.49 -44.38 -10.61
N MET A 15 -13.64 -43.41 -10.27
CA MET A 15 -13.19 -42.41 -11.25
C MET A 15 -11.87 -41.79 -10.82
N VAL A 16 -10.88 -41.95 -11.68
CA VAL A 16 -9.57 -41.28 -11.65
C VAL A 16 -9.74 -39.89 -12.26
N MET A 17 -9.27 -38.86 -11.56
CA MET A 17 -8.79 -37.57 -12.09
C MET A 17 -7.73 -37.09 -11.10
N ILE A 18 -6.42 -37.34 -11.30
CA ILE A 18 -5.51 -36.53 -12.11
C ILE A 18 -6.00 -35.09 -12.30
N GLY A 19 -5.28 -34.15 -11.67
CA GLY A 19 -5.19 -32.77 -12.13
C GLY A 19 -5.98 -31.75 -11.31
N ALA A 20 -5.28 -31.04 -10.42
CA ALA A 20 -5.10 -29.59 -10.52
C ALA A 20 -4.47 -29.05 -9.22
N PHE A 21 -3.13 -29.04 -9.21
CA PHE A 21 -2.45 -27.84 -8.71
C PHE A 21 -3.01 -26.65 -9.50
N THR A 22 -3.20 -25.51 -8.84
CA THR A 22 -3.63 -24.18 -9.35
C THR A 22 -5.07 -23.76 -9.04
N ALA A 23 -5.23 -23.24 -7.83
CA ALA A 23 -5.86 -21.94 -7.69
C ALA A 23 -4.92 -21.09 -6.81
N ALA A 24 -3.75 -20.74 -7.38
CA ALA A 24 -3.18 -19.45 -7.04
C ALA A 24 -4.28 -18.47 -7.42
N SER A 25 -4.98 -17.95 -6.43
CA SER A 25 -5.80 -16.76 -6.58
C SER A 25 -4.85 -15.70 -7.10
N LEU A 26 -4.74 -15.62 -8.43
CA LEU A 26 -4.27 -14.47 -9.16
C LEU A 26 -5.30 -13.40 -8.81
N ALA A 27 -5.15 -12.82 -7.62
CA ALA A 27 -5.60 -11.48 -7.37
C ALA A 27 -4.90 -10.68 -8.47
N LEU A 28 -5.63 -10.43 -9.55
CA LEU A 28 -5.28 -9.37 -10.49
C LEU A 28 -4.85 -8.21 -9.60
N PRO A 29 -3.72 -7.54 -9.87
CA PRO A 29 -3.40 -6.33 -9.16
C PRO A 29 -4.62 -5.45 -9.34
N ALA A 30 -5.40 -5.27 -8.28
CA ALA A 30 -6.46 -4.30 -8.28
C ALA A 30 -5.75 -3.02 -8.69
N THR A 31 -6.08 -2.51 -9.87
CA THR A 31 -5.71 -1.15 -10.25
C THR A 31 -6.51 -0.28 -9.30
N ALA A 32 -6.05 -0.21 -8.06
CA ALA A 32 -6.51 0.70 -7.05
C ALA A 32 -5.99 2.05 -7.53
N ASN A 33 -6.74 2.67 -8.44
CA ASN A 33 -6.62 4.08 -8.65
C ASN A 33 -6.83 4.73 -7.28
N ALA A 34 -5.94 5.64 -6.91
CA ALA A 34 -6.05 6.35 -5.66
C ALA A 34 -7.46 6.94 -5.56
N ALA A 35 -8.27 6.48 -4.60
CA ALA A 35 -9.63 6.98 -4.49
C ALA A 35 -9.58 8.50 -4.27
N PRO A 36 -10.35 9.30 -5.03
CA PRO A 36 -10.26 10.75 -4.92
C PRO A 36 -10.61 11.22 -3.51
N ALA A 37 -9.92 12.25 -3.04
CA ALA A 37 -10.36 13.09 -1.92
C ALA A 37 -11.20 14.26 -2.50
N ALA A 38 -12.11 14.85 -1.72
CA ALA A 38 -12.95 15.94 -2.23
C ALA A 38 -12.09 17.12 -2.73
N GLY A 39 -12.16 17.47 -4.02
CA GLY A 39 -11.25 18.48 -4.61
C GLY A 39 -9.92 17.93 -5.15
N CYS A 40 -9.72 16.61 -5.11
CA CYS A 40 -8.57 15.91 -5.66
C CYS A 40 -8.97 14.77 -6.60
N SER A 41 -8.27 14.65 -7.72
CA SER A 41 -8.37 13.54 -8.67
C SER A 41 -7.17 12.60 -8.54
N ALA A 42 -7.40 11.29 -8.72
CA ALA A 42 -6.31 10.34 -8.91
C ALA A 42 -5.46 10.77 -10.10
N PHE A 43 -4.14 10.84 -9.94
CA PHE A 43 -3.25 11.24 -11.03
C PHE A 43 -2.45 10.05 -11.56
N MET A 44 -1.52 9.54 -10.76
CA MET A 44 -0.64 8.45 -11.16
C MET A 44 -0.24 7.60 -9.96
N ASN A 45 0.16 6.37 -10.25
CA ASN A 45 0.68 5.44 -9.26
C ASN A 45 1.99 4.89 -9.80
N SER A 46 2.98 4.69 -8.94
CA SER A 46 4.28 4.16 -9.34
C SER A 46 4.83 3.22 -8.29
N ALA A 47 5.50 2.15 -8.72
CA ALA A 47 6.25 1.29 -7.82
C ALA A 47 7.52 2.01 -7.36
N VAL A 48 7.86 1.82 -6.09
CA VAL A 48 9.06 2.37 -5.44
C VAL A 48 9.77 1.28 -4.66
N SER A 49 11.02 1.50 -4.26
CA SER A 49 11.75 0.50 -3.47
C SER A 49 11.04 0.27 -2.13
N GLY A 50 10.52 -0.94 -1.92
CA GLY A 50 9.79 -1.33 -0.72
C GLY A 50 8.28 -1.05 -0.73
N GLY A 51 7.71 -0.55 -1.84
CA GLY A 51 6.26 -0.29 -1.89
C GLY A 51 5.77 0.48 -3.12
N TYR A 52 4.82 1.37 -2.90
CA TYR A 52 4.13 2.16 -3.93
C TYR A 52 4.04 3.63 -3.54
N LYS A 53 4.03 4.48 -4.57
CA LYS A 53 3.68 5.89 -4.50
C LYS A 53 2.36 6.11 -5.22
N ALA A 54 1.44 6.81 -4.57
CA ALA A 54 0.18 7.25 -5.15
C ALA A 54 0.15 8.78 -5.17
N THR A 55 -0.09 9.35 -6.34
CA THR A 55 -0.17 10.80 -6.54
C THR A 55 -1.62 11.20 -6.76
N LEU A 56 -2.07 12.18 -5.98
CA LEU A 56 -3.34 12.88 -6.17
C LEU A 56 -3.06 14.27 -6.72
N ASN A 57 -3.82 14.67 -7.74
CA ASN A 57 -3.83 16.04 -8.23
C ASN A 57 -4.99 16.78 -7.57
N CYS A 58 -4.67 17.80 -6.78
CA CYS A 58 -5.63 18.56 -6.00
C CYS A 58 -5.67 20.01 -6.48
N LYS A 59 -6.87 20.55 -6.72
CA LYS A 59 -7.01 21.96 -7.10
C LYS A 59 -7.32 22.82 -5.89
N GLY A 60 -6.67 23.98 -5.80
CA GLY A 60 -6.97 24.99 -4.79
C GLY A 60 -6.32 24.76 -3.42
N ILE A 61 -5.38 23.82 -3.32
CA ILE A 61 -4.51 23.65 -2.14
C ILE A 61 -3.07 23.99 -2.55
N GLY A 62 -2.22 24.42 -1.60
CA GLY A 62 -0.92 25.05 -1.89
C GLY A 62 0.06 24.21 -2.74
N LEU A 63 -0.19 22.91 -2.88
CA LEU A 63 0.51 22.01 -3.80
C LEU A 63 -0.50 21.39 -4.76
N SER A 64 -0.24 21.50 -6.07
CA SER A 64 -1.08 20.86 -7.10
C SER A 64 -1.04 19.33 -7.02
N PHE A 65 0.02 18.75 -6.44
CA PHE A 65 0.21 17.30 -6.34
C PHE A 65 0.54 16.88 -4.91
N ILE A 66 -0.22 15.92 -4.42
CA ILE A 66 0.00 15.26 -3.13
C ILE A 66 0.40 13.82 -3.40
N ASP A 67 1.63 13.50 -3.04
CA ASP A 67 2.17 12.14 -3.08
C ASP A 67 1.97 11.49 -1.71
N GLY A 68 1.45 10.26 -1.71
CA GLY A 68 1.41 9.36 -0.58
C GLY A 68 2.25 8.11 -0.85
N LEU A 69 2.84 7.56 0.20
CA LEU A 69 3.70 6.38 0.13
C LEU A 69 3.15 5.27 1.03
N GLY A 70 3.38 4.02 0.63
CA GLY A 70 2.96 2.86 1.41
C GLY A 70 3.53 1.56 0.87
N THR A 71 3.49 0.50 1.67
CA THR A 71 3.93 -0.85 1.27
C THR A 71 3.05 -1.45 0.18
N THR A 72 1.77 -1.10 0.15
CA THR A 72 0.82 -1.48 -0.90
C THR A 72 0.30 -0.23 -1.61
N LEU A 73 -0.21 -0.42 -2.82
CA LEU A 73 -0.86 0.68 -3.56
C LEU A 73 -2.07 1.25 -2.79
N THR A 74 -2.79 0.41 -2.07
CA THR A 74 -3.90 0.82 -1.19
C THR A 74 -3.43 1.67 -0.03
N ASP A 75 -2.31 1.30 0.60
CA ASP A 75 -1.71 2.10 1.69
C ASP A 75 -1.26 3.46 1.17
N ALA A 76 -0.53 3.48 0.06
CA ALA A 76 -0.05 4.71 -0.57
C ALA A 76 -1.21 5.65 -0.94
N SER A 77 -2.29 5.09 -1.49
CA SER A 77 -3.50 5.84 -1.83
C SER A 77 -4.20 6.39 -0.58
N THR A 78 -4.27 5.59 0.48
CA THR A 78 -4.86 6.01 1.76
C THR A 78 -4.05 7.14 2.38
N GLU A 79 -2.73 7.06 2.32
CA GLU A 79 -1.81 8.09 2.79
C GLU A 79 -1.98 9.40 2.01
N ALA A 80 -2.00 9.34 0.68
CA ALA A 80 -2.19 10.51 -0.17
C ALA A 80 -3.53 11.21 0.13
N ARG A 81 -4.59 10.42 0.36
CA ARG A 81 -5.92 10.96 0.73
C ARG A 81 -5.90 11.63 2.10
N ALA A 82 -5.21 11.05 3.08
CA ALA A 82 -5.10 11.64 4.41
C ALA A 82 -4.38 13.00 4.36
N LEU A 83 -3.28 13.10 3.61
CA LEU A 83 -2.58 14.37 3.38
C LEU A 83 -3.45 15.40 2.65
N ALA A 84 -4.21 14.96 1.65
CA ALA A 84 -5.16 15.82 0.96
C ALA A 84 -6.26 16.34 1.89
N GLN A 85 -6.81 15.50 2.76
CA GLN A 85 -7.83 15.91 3.74
C GLN A 85 -7.31 16.94 4.74
N ILE A 86 -6.05 16.82 5.17
CA ILE A 86 -5.40 17.82 6.04
C ILE A 86 -5.34 19.17 5.32
N ALA A 87 -4.83 19.19 4.08
CA ALA A 87 -4.72 20.40 3.28
C ALA A 87 -6.09 21.07 3.01
N LEU A 88 -7.10 20.27 2.67
CA LEU A 88 -8.47 20.75 2.40
C LEU A 88 -9.18 21.24 3.67
N GLY A 89 -8.82 20.71 4.83
CA GLY A 89 -9.30 21.15 6.13
C GLY A 89 -8.66 22.46 6.64
N GLY A 90 -7.77 23.08 5.84
CA GLY A 90 -7.03 24.28 6.22
C GLY A 90 -5.73 24.00 7.00
N GLY A 91 -5.33 22.73 7.09
CA GLY A 91 -4.02 22.33 7.59
C GLY A 91 -2.90 22.56 6.56
N ASP A 92 -1.67 22.23 6.93
CA ASP A 92 -0.54 22.40 6.03
C ASP A 92 -0.64 21.47 4.82
N THR A 93 -0.26 21.97 3.65
CA THR A 93 -0.26 21.17 2.44
C THR A 93 1.08 20.47 2.32
N CYS A 94 1.07 19.15 2.52
CA CYS A 94 2.26 18.30 2.51
C CYS A 94 2.20 17.25 1.40
N SER A 95 3.35 16.92 0.83
CA SER A 95 3.50 15.91 -0.22
C SER A 95 4.75 15.08 -0.01
N ALA A 96 4.67 13.76 -0.18
CA ALA A 96 5.82 12.87 -0.03
C ALA A 96 6.84 13.07 -1.15
N PHE A 97 8.02 13.57 -0.81
CA PHE A 97 9.05 13.91 -1.81
C PHE A 97 10.22 12.92 -1.80
N VAL A 98 10.66 12.47 -0.63
CA VAL A 98 11.82 11.56 -0.50
C VAL A 98 11.45 10.37 0.36
N TYR A 99 11.92 9.19 -0.04
CA TYR A 99 11.99 8.03 0.83
C TYR A 99 13.38 7.40 0.69
N ALA A 100 13.92 6.92 1.81
CA ALA A 100 15.19 6.23 1.87
C ALA A 100 15.04 4.95 2.68
N THR A 101 15.66 3.88 2.20
CA THR A 101 15.87 2.68 3.02
C THR A 101 17.03 2.94 3.97
N THR A 102 16.79 2.83 5.26
CA THR A 102 17.80 2.98 6.32
C THR A 102 18.01 1.63 7.00
N PRO A 103 19.18 1.37 7.63
CA PRO A 103 19.32 0.19 8.48
C PRO A 103 18.19 0.15 9.51
N GLY A 104 17.38 -0.92 9.49
CA GLY A 104 16.21 -1.07 10.35
C GLY A 104 14.86 -0.58 9.79
N GLY A 105 14.80 -0.03 8.57
CA GLY A 105 13.51 0.29 7.93
C GLY A 105 13.55 1.36 6.83
N TYR A 106 12.57 2.26 6.87
CA TYR A 106 12.34 3.32 5.91
C TYR A 106 12.27 4.67 6.61
N LYS A 107 12.80 5.69 5.94
CA LYS A 107 12.59 7.10 6.28
C LYS A 107 11.81 7.74 5.15
N VAL A 108 10.69 8.38 5.47
CA VAL A 108 9.87 9.15 4.53
C VAL A 108 9.92 10.61 4.93
N THR A 109 10.16 11.49 3.95
CA THR A 109 10.16 12.93 4.13
C THR A 109 9.06 13.55 3.28
N LEU A 110 8.18 14.26 3.97
CA LEU A 110 7.15 15.11 3.39
C LEU A 110 7.72 16.53 3.22
N THR A 111 7.42 17.15 2.10
CA THR A 111 7.62 18.58 1.88
C THR A 111 6.29 19.27 2.10
N CYS A 112 6.25 20.16 3.08
CA CYS A 112 5.09 20.94 3.47
C CYS A 112 5.30 22.42 3.14
N VAL A 113 4.23 23.11 2.76
CA VAL A 113 4.29 24.51 2.34
C VAL A 113 4.70 25.45 3.48
N HIS A 114 4.15 25.25 4.68
CA HIS A 114 4.40 26.15 5.82
C HIS A 114 5.41 25.58 6.81
N SER A 115 5.38 24.27 7.05
CA SER A 115 6.21 23.59 8.05
C SER A 115 7.56 23.14 7.50
N GLY A 116 7.77 23.23 6.18
CA GLY A 116 9.00 22.80 5.53
C GLY A 116 9.13 21.28 5.43
N LEU A 117 10.31 20.74 5.73
CA LEU A 117 10.58 19.30 5.59
C LEU A 117 10.26 18.57 6.89
N VAL A 118 9.33 17.63 6.82
CA VAL A 118 8.94 16.78 7.96
C VAL A 118 9.23 15.33 7.63
N SER A 119 9.81 14.59 8.57
CA SER A 119 10.22 13.21 8.32
C SER A 119 9.69 12.24 9.36
N GLY A 120 9.37 11.03 8.91
CA GLY A 120 9.00 9.90 9.74
C GLY A 120 9.85 8.69 9.43
N VAL A 121 10.01 7.83 10.42
CA VAL A 121 10.73 6.55 10.29
C VAL A 121 9.83 5.41 10.72
N GLY A 122 10.00 4.26 10.09
CA GLY A 122 9.24 3.06 10.39
C GLY A 122 9.89 1.82 9.80
N THR A 123 9.50 0.64 10.27
CA THR A 123 10.00 -0.63 9.73
C THR A 123 9.43 -0.92 8.34
N THR A 124 8.31 -0.27 7.98
CA THR A 124 7.70 -0.30 6.66
C THR A 124 7.54 1.12 6.07
N LEU A 125 7.40 1.20 4.74
CA LEU A 125 7.07 2.46 4.05
C LEU A 125 5.77 3.08 4.55
N THR A 126 4.78 2.24 4.88
CA THR A 126 3.50 2.68 5.45
C THR A 126 3.70 3.30 6.83
N ASP A 127 4.46 2.65 7.71
CA ASP A 127 4.71 3.18 9.06
C ASP A 127 5.51 4.47 9.02
N ALA A 128 6.54 4.53 8.18
CA ALA A 128 7.34 5.73 8.00
C ALA A 128 6.50 6.91 7.47
N SER A 129 5.61 6.65 6.52
CA SER A 129 4.72 7.67 5.96
C SER A 129 3.72 8.18 7.00
N ARG A 130 3.09 7.28 7.76
CA ARG A 130 2.19 7.67 8.85
C ARG A 130 2.91 8.44 9.96
N ALA A 131 4.14 8.04 10.30
CA ALA A 131 4.96 8.76 11.27
C ALA A 131 5.30 10.17 10.78
N ALA A 132 5.59 10.33 9.48
CA ALA A 132 5.87 11.64 8.90
C ALA A 132 4.63 12.53 8.95
N ARG A 133 3.45 11.99 8.62
CA ARG A 133 2.17 12.70 8.74
C ARG A 133 1.77 12.97 10.19
N ALA A 134 2.12 12.12 11.14
CA ALA A 134 1.85 12.38 12.56
C ALA A 134 2.68 13.55 13.13
N SER A 135 3.64 14.06 12.35
CA SER A 135 4.53 15.16 12.73
C SER A 135 4.14 16.51 12.09
N ILE A 136 2.99 16.58 11.41
CA ILE A 136 2.43 17.81 10.80
C ILE A 136 1.16 18.27 11.52
#